data_AF-A0A7D8Z1J2-F1
#
_entry.id   AF-A0A7D8Z1J2-F1
#
_cell.length_a   1.000
_cell.length_b   1.000
_cell.length_c   1.000
_cell.angle_alpha   90.00
_cell.angle_beta   90.00
_cell.angle_gamma   90.00
#
_symmetry.space_group_name_H-M   'P 1'
#
loop_
_entity.id
_entity.type
_entity.pdbx_description
1 polymer ?
#
loop_
_entity_poly.entity_id
_entity_poly.type
_entity_poly.pdbx_seq_one_letter_code
_entity_poly.pdbx_strand_id
1 'polypeptide(L)'
;MTTILAQVVLHPKVSQALAVLATTIGRDKLYRLIQYVSRILAWAFARSGATDLASRFDGLKSALGMGRKLMRVFKPVENLQSALNISQRPFTGITRAETLAQVTQLGRQIAYAIFLGSDSLVWLQFAKFIRLDKDKAARLGQISNKAWFIGLVLSLISSGASLVNLRHQSRRFALQSEVSRREGEKGPDSVVDEAERRKQGRALLAQRQTLLSQIVTDSFDIWIPSNNLGYSHLSEGAVGLLGATTSYMALQKVWNKHGAAVVAKLA
;
A
#
# COMPACT_ATOMS: atom_id res chain seq x y z
N MET A 1 -25.56 29.62 19.23
CA MET A 1 -25.36 28.75 18.04
C MET A 1 -23.89 28.67 17.58
N THR A 2 -23.07 29.69 17.84
CA THR A 2 -21.62 29.72 17.54
C THR A 2 -20.78 28.67 18.29
N THR A 3 -21.22 28.20 19.46
CA THR A 3 -20.49 27.25 20.32
C THR A 3 -20.48 25.81 19.80
N ILE A 4 -21.61 25.28 19.32
CA ILE A 4 -21.69 23.91 18.77
C ILE A 4 -20.92 23.83 17.43
N LEU A 5 -21.08 24.84 16.58
CA LEU A 5 -20.34 24.91 15.32
C LEU A 5 -18.83 24.93 15.57
N ALA A 6 -18.36 25.73 16.52
CA ALA A 6 -16.95 25.76 16.90
C ALA A 6 -16.46 24.41 17.44
N GLN A 7 -17.24 23.74 18.30
CA GLN A 7 -16.91 22.42 18.82
C GLN A 7 -16.81 21.35 17.74
N VAL A 8 -17.69 21.38 16.72
CA VAL A 8 -17.65 20.43 15.60
C VAL A 8 -16.49 20.73 14.65
N VAL A 9 -16.33 21.99 14.23
CA VAL A 9 -15.34 22.37 13.21
C VAL A 9 -13.90 22.29 13.75
N LEU A 10 -13.69 22.67 15.01
CA LEU A 10 -12.38 22.66 15.66
C LEU A 10 -12.11 21.36 16.43
N HIS A 11 -12.95 20.33 16.24
CA HIS A 11 -12.74 19.04 16.89
C HIS A 11 -11.40 18.44 16.46
N PRO A 12 -10.55 17.91 17.37
CA PRO A 12 -9.23 17.38 17.02
C PRO A 12 -9.24 16.31 15.92
N LYS A 13 -10.32 15.51 15.84
CA LYS A 13 -10.49 14.51 14.77
C LYS A 13 -10.78 15.15 13.41
N VAL A 14 -11.46 16.30 13.36
CA VAL A 14 -11.65 17.06 12.13
C VAL A 14 -10.32 17.64 11.68
N SER A 15 -9.53 18.23 12.60
CA SER A 15 -8.17 18.70 12.28
C SER A 15 -7.26 17.59 11.78
N GLN A 16 -7.32 16.39 12.39
CA GLN A 16 -6.58 15.22 11.95
C GLN A 16 -7.04 14.76 10.55
N ALA A 17 -8.35 14.74 10.28
CA ALA A 17 -8.89 14.41 8.97
C ALA A 17 -8.41 15.40 7.91
N LEU A 18 -8.46 16.71 8.21
CA LEU A 18 -7.95 17.75 7.32
C LEU A 18 -6.45 17.58 7.06
N ALA A 19 -5.64 17.24 8.07
CA ALA A 19 -4.21 16.96 7.91
C ALA A 19 -3.95 15.75 7.00
N VAL A 20 -4.74 14.68 7.12
CA VAL A 20 -4.67 13.52 6.21
C VAL A 20 -5.05 13.95 4.79
N LEU A 21 -6.16 14.68 4.64
CA LEU A 21 -6.68 15.14 3.35
C LEU A 21 -5.84 16.24 2.70
N ALA A 22 -4.95 16.90 3.43
CA ALA A 22 -3.97 17.83 2.87
C ALA A 22 -2.87 17.10 2.09
N THR A 23 -2.71 15.79 2.28
CA THR A 23 -1.71 15.00 1.56
C THR A 23 -2.30 14.28 0.34
N THR A 24 -1.53 14.20 -0.75
CA THR A 24 -1.91 13.42 -1.94
C THR A 24 -2.14 11.95 -1.59
N ILE A 25 -1.33 11.38 -0.68
CA ILE A 25 -1.49 9.98 -0.26
C ILE A 25 -2.78 9.75 0.54
N GLY A 26 -3.16 10.69 1.43
CA GLY A 26 -4.40 10.61 2.18
C GLY A 26 -5.63 10.68 1.26
N ARG A 27 -5.63 11.60 0.30
CA ARG A 27 -6.66 11.67 -0.75
C ARG A 27 -6.72 10.40 -1.58
N ASP A 28 -5.59 9.87 -2.07
CA ASP A 28 -5.57 8.61 -2.82
C ASP A 28 -6.17 7.44 -2.03
N LYS A 29 -5.83 7.27 -0.74
CA LYS A 29 -6.35 6.16 0.07
C LYS A 29 -7.82 6.31 0.41
N LEU A 30 -8.27 7.53 0.76
CA LEU A 30 -9.69 7.78 0.98
C LEU A 30 -10.50 7.54 -0.30
N TYR A 31 -10.07 8.10 -1.43
CA TYR A 31 -10.78 7.93 -2.70
C TYR A 31 -10.77 6.48 -3.16
N ARG A 32 -9.70 5.71 -2.88
CA ARG A 32 -9.69 4.27 -3.13
C ARG A 32 -10.75 3.56 -2.30
N LEU A 33 -10.88 3.89 -1.02
CA LEU A 33 -11.90 3.31 -0.14
C LEU A 33 -13.31 3.61 -0.67
N ILE A 34 -13.61 4.88 -0.98
CA ILE A 34 -14.92 5.27 -1.52
C ILE A 34 -15.17 4.60 -2.88
N GLN A 35 -14.16 4.48 -3.73
CA GLN A 35 -14.26 3.77 -5.01
C GLN A 35 -14.67 2.30 -4.83
N TYR A 36 -14.05 1.57 -3.90
CA TYR A 36 -14.38 0.16 -3.68
C TYR A 36 -15.71 -0.03 -2.94
N VAL A 37 -16.07 0.87 -2.00
CA VAL A 37 -17.42 0.89 -1.42
C VAL A 37 -18.47 1.14 -2.51
N SER A 38 -18.21 2.08 -3.43
CA SER A 38 -19.09 2.34 -4.58
C SER A 38 -19.22 1.11 -5.48
N ARG A 39 -18.13 0.33 -5.66
CA ARG A 39 -18.17 -0.95 -6.40
C ARG A 39 -19.09 -1.98 -5.73
N ILE A 40 -19.05 -2.08 -4.41
CA ILE A 40 -19.94 -2.98 -3.64
C ILE A 40 -21.40 -2.54 -3.82
N LEU A 41 -21.68 -1.26 -3.65
CA LEU A 41 -23.04 -0.70 -3.76
C LEU A 41 -23.60 -0.84 -5.18
N ALA A 42 -22.80 -0.55 -6.21
CA ALA A 42 -23.19 -0.77 -7.60
C ALA A 42 -23.59 -2.23 -7.87
N TRP A 43 -22.79 -3.18 -7.36
CA TRP A 43 -23.09 -4.61 -7.48
C TRP A 43 -24.35 -5.02 -6.71
N ALA A 44 -24.53 -4.53 -5.49
CA ALA A 44 -25.68 -4.85 -4.66
C ALA A 44 -27.00 -4.33 -5.28
N PHE A 45 -27.02 -3.08 -5.71
CA PHE A 45 -28.21 -2.47 -6.34
C PHE A 45 -28.55 -3.08 -7.69
N ALA A 46 -27.54 -3.48 -8.49
CA ALA A 46 -27.78 -4.19 -9.73
C ALA A 46 -28.52 -5.51 -9.49
N ARG A 47 -28.16 -6.24 -8.42
CA ARG A 47 -28.81 -7.50 -8.05
C ARG A 47 -30.21 -7.33 -7.48
N SER A 48 -30.51 -6.20 -6.86
CA SER A 48 -31.84 -5.90 -6.33
C SER A 48 -32.78 -5.26 -7.36
N GLY A 49 -32.36 -5.12 -8.62
CA GLY A 49 -33.13 -4.48 -9.69
C GLY A 49 -33.13 -2.94 -9.67
N ALA A 50 -32.39 -2.31 -8.76
CA ALA A 50 -32.27 -0.85 -8.67
C ALA A 50 -31.20 -0.31 -9.64
N THR A 51 -31.47 -0.46 -10.95
CA THR A 51 -30.50 -0.21 -12.03
C THR A 51 -30.02 1.24 -12.11
N ASP A 52 -30.89 2.22 -11.85
CA ASP A 52 -30.51 3.64 -11.78
C ASP A 52 -29.47 3.87 -10.68
N LEU A 53 -29.73 3.39 -9.47
CA LEU A 53 -28.81 3.56 -8.34
C LEU A 53 -27.49 2.82 -8.57
N ALA A 54 -27.55 1.63 -9.18
CA ALA A 54 -26.37 0.89 -9.58
C ALA A 54 -25.48 1.71 -10.54
N SER A 55 -26.09 2.36 -11.55
CA SER A 55 -25.39 3.19 -12.52
C SER A 55 -24.71 4.41 -11.88
N ARG A 56 -25.36 5.05 -10.89
CA ARG A 56 -24.81 6.21 -10.16
C ARG A 56 -23.55 5.82 -9.39
N PHE A 57 -23.58 4.70 -8.67
CA PHE A 57 -22.41 4.20 -7.94
C PHE A 57 -21.31 3.69 -8.87
N ASP A 58 -21.67 3.11 -10.02
CA ASP A 58 -20.69 2.73 -11.04
C ASP A 58 -19.98 3.95 -11.66
N GLY A 59 -20.74 5.03 -11.91
CA GLY A 59 -20.20 6.32 -12.31
C GLY A 59 -19.23 6.91 -11.27
N LEU A 60 -19.60 6.90 -9.98
CA LEU A 60 -18.74 7.36 -8.90
C LEU A 60 -17.46 6.52 -8.77
N LYS A 61 -17.57 5.19 -8.84
CA LYS A 61 -16.43 4.26 -8.88
C LYS A 61 -15.48 4.62 -10.03
N SER A 62 -16.02 4.84 -11.23
CA SER A 62 -15.23 5.14 -12.42
C SER A 62 -14.54 6.50 -12.34
N ALA A 63 -15.26 7.54 -11.89
CA ALA A 63 -14.71 8.89 -11.71
C ALA A 63 -13.57 8.91 -10.69
N LEU A 64 -13.75 8.29 -9.52
CA LEU A 64 -12.70 8.18 -8.51
C LEU A 64 -11.51 7.35 -8.99
N GLY A 65 -11.77 6.26 -9.73
CA GLY A 65 -10.74 5.45 -10.35
C GLY A 65 -9.83 6.28 -11.26
N MET A 66 -10.40 7.11 -12.13
CA MET A 66 -9.66 8.00 -13.02
C MET A 66 -8.94 9.12 -12.26
N GLY A 67 -9.59 9.77 -11.29
CA GLY A 67 -8.97 10.81 -10.47
C GLY A 67 -7.74 10.30 -9.71
N ARG A 68 -7.76 9.04 -9.26
CA ARG A 68 -6.61 8.40 -8.62
C ARG A 68 -5.46 8.05 -9.57
N LYS A 69 -5.71 7.87 -10.86
CA LYS A 69 -4.63 7.72 -11.85
C LYS A 69 -3.84 9.01 -11.97
N LEU A 70 -4.53 10.15 -12.01
CA LEU A 70 -3.90 11.48 -12.02
C LEU A 70 -2.97 11.68 -10.81
N MET A 71 -3.43 11.36 -9.60
CA MET A 71 -2.62 11.48 -8.38
C MET A 71 -1.39 10.54 -8.34
N ARG A 72 -1.28 9.60 -9.29
CA ARG A 72 -0.17 8.65 -9.40
C ARG A 72 0.73 8.90 -10.60
N VAL A 73 0.47 9.95 -11.40
CA VAL A 73 1.41 10.41 -12.43
C VAL A 73 2.76 10.71 -11.77
N PHE A 74 3.86 10.35 -12.43
CA PHE A 74 5.25 10.37 -11.93
C PHE A 74 5.63 9.33 -10.86
N LYS A 75 4.69 8.61 -10.23
CA LYS A 75 5.07 7.47 -9.38
C LYS A 75 5.95 6.40 -10.05
N PRO A 76 5.89 6.17 -11.39
CA PRO A 76 6.85 5.27 -12.03
C PRO A 76 8.31 5.65 -11.74
N VAL A 77 8.62 6.94 -11.64
CA VAL A 77 9.97 7.43 -11.34
C VAL A 77 10.41 7.03 -9.93
N GLU A 78 9.53 7.13 -8.93
CA GLU A 78 9.80 6.65 -7.56
C GLU A 78 10.14 5.14 -7.55
N ASN A 79 9.44 4.36 -8.38
CA ASN A 79 9.68 2.93 -8.50
C ASN A 79 11.00 2.64 -9.22
N LEU A 80 11.34 3.39 -10.28
CA LEU A 80 12.63 3.27 -10.97
C LEU A 80 13.81 3.66 -10.07
N GLN A 81 13.70 4.75 -9.31
CA GLN A 81 14.70 5.12 -8.30
C GLN A 81 14.88 4.01 -7.28
N SER A 82 13.77 3.44 -6.79
CA SER A 82 13.83 2.32 -5.84
C SER A 82 14.47 1.08 -6.46
N ALA A 83 14.21 0.79 -7.75
CA ALA A 83 14.84 -0.30 -8.48
C ALA A 83 16.36 -0.10 -8.58
N LEU A 84 16.81 1.11 -8.96
CA LEU A 84 18.23 1.47 -9.04
C LEU A 84 18.93 1.35 -7.68
N ASN A 85 18.29 1.80 -6.60
CA ASN A 85 18.83 1.68 -5.25
C ASN A 85 18.95 0.22 -4.79
N ILE A 86 18.12 -0.69 -5.32
CA ILE A 86 18.24 -2.13 -5.03
C ILE A 86 19.33 -2.75 -5.90
N SER A 87 19.44 -2.37 -7.17
CA SER A 87 20.45 -2.94 -8.08
C SER A 87 21.89 -2.61 -7.68
N GLN A 88 22.09 -1.55 -6.90
CA GLN A 88 23.40 -1.18 -6.34
C GLN A 88 23.81 -2.02 -5.12
N ARG A 89 22.92 -2.86 -4.57
CA ARG A 89 23.23 -3.72 -3.42
C ARG A 89 23.93 -5.00 -3.90
N PRO A 90 24.81 -5.60 -3.08
CA PRO A 90 25.43 -6.87 -3.43
C PRO A 90 24.38 -7.99 -3.43
N PHE A 91 24.27 -8.71 -4.56
CA PHE A 91 23.44 -9.91 -4.70
C PHE A 91 24.18 -11.20 -4.33
N THR A 92 25.50 -11.12 -4.16
CA THR A 92 26.40 -12.19 -3.76
C THR A 92 26.85 -11.99 -2.31
N GLY A 93 27.31 -13.07 -1.66
CA GLY A 93 27.76 -13.01 -0.26
C GLY A 93 26.64 -12.87 0.78
N ILE A 94 25.38 -13.02 0.36
CA ILE A 94 24.19 -12.99 1.22
C ILE A 94 23.48 -14.35 1.20
N THR A 95 22.55 -14.57 2.12
CA THR A 95 21.79 -15.83 2.18
C THR A 95 20.87 -15.98 0.96
N ARG A 96 20.51 -17.22 0.61
CA ARG A 96 19.59 -17.48 -0.52
C ARG A 96 18.25 -16.75 -0.38
N ALA A 97 17.71 -16.69 0.83
CA ALA A 97 16.45 -15.99 1.09
C ALA A 97 16.62 -14.46 0.99
N GLU A 98 17.79 -13.89 1.32
CA GLU A 98 18.08 -12.47 1.05
C GLU A 98 18.22 -12.20 -0.44
N THR A 99 18.94 -13.04 -1.20
CA THR A 99 19.02 -12.90 -2.66
C THR A 99 17.63 -12.97 -3.29
N LEU A 100 16.81 -13.95 -2.91
CA LEU A 100 15.45 -14.08 -3.42
C LEU A 100 14.60 -12.85 -3.11
N ALA A 101 14.65 -12.35 -1.87
CA ALA A 101 13.95 -11.14 -1.47
C ALA A 101 14.38 -9.93 -2.30
N GLN A 102 15.69 -9.72 -2.50
CA GLN A 102 16.22 -8.59 -3.25
C GLN A 102 15.86 -8.65 -4.74
N VAL A 103 16.04 -9.80 -5.40
CA VAL A 103 15.74 -9.98 -6.83
C VAL A 103 14.25 -9.78 -7.11
N THR A 104 13.39 -10.37 -6.28
CA THR A 104 11.93 -10.22 -6.44
C THR A 104 11.46 -8.82 -6.07
N GLN A 105 12.09 -8.16 -5.10
CA GLN A 105 11.84 -6.75 -4.82
C GLN A 105 12.25 -5.84 -5.98
N LEU A 106 13.39 -6.09 -6.63
CA LEU A 106 13.82 -5.37 -7.83
C LEU A 106 12.78 -5.53 -8.95
N GLY A 107 12.41 -6.77 -9.25
CA GLY A 107 11.39 -7.08 -10.26
C GLY A 107 10.03 -6.44 -9.93
N ARG A 108 9.63 -6.43 -8.65
CA ARG A 108 8.42 -5.72 -8.20
C ARG A 108 8.46 -4.25 -8.57
N GLN A 109 9.56 -3.55 -8.30
CA GLN A 109 9.66 -2.12 -8.59
C GLN A 109 9.57 -1.84 -10.10
N ILE A 110 10.23 -2.64 -10.92
CA ILE A 110 10.14 -2.53 -12.39
C ILE A 110 8.70 -2.77 -12.86
N ALA A 111 8.04 -3.82 -12.35
CA ALA A 111 6.65 -4.13 -12.68
C ALA A 111 5.70 -2.99 -12.26
N TYR A 112 5.90 -2.40 -11.08
CA TYR A 112 5.13 -1.25 -10.61
C TYR A 112 5.39 0.02 -11.44
N ALA A 113 6.61 0.22 -11.94
CA ALA A 113 6.91 1.32 -12.86
C ALA A 113 6.15 1.17 -14.18
N ILE A 114 6.14 -0.04 -14.77
CA ILE A 114 5.38 -0.34 -15.98
C ILE A 114 3.88 -0.18 -15.74
N PHE A 115 3.36 -0.71 -14.62
CA PHE A 115 1.97 -0.57 -14.22
C PHE A 115 1.56 0.90 -14.15
N LEU A 116 2.22 1.70 -13.30
CA LEU A 116 1.84 3.09 -13.05
C LEU A 116 2.12 3.99 -14.26
N GLY A 117 3.11 3.65 -15.09
CA GLY A 117 3.40 4.34 -16.33
C GLY A 117 2.29 4.13 -17.35
N SER A 118 1.88 2.87 -17.54
CA SER A 118 0.74 2.51 -18.38
C SER A 118 -0.55 3.14 -17.85
N ASP A 119 -0.75 3.17 -16.53
CA ASP A 119 -1.93 3.79 -15.90
C ASP A 119 -1.99 5.30 -16.13
N SER A 120 -0.83 5.97 -16.19
CA SER A 120 -0.71 7.39 -16.57
C SER A 120 -1.10 7.60 -18.04
N LEU A 121 -0.68 6.71 -18.94
CA LEU A 121 -1.09 6.75 -20.35
C LEU A 121 -2.60 6.50 -20.52
N VAL A 122 -3.19 5.59 -19.72
CA VAL A 122 -4.66 5.39 -19.70
C VAL A 122 -5.39 6.66 -19.25
N TRP A 123 -4.83 7.39 -18.29
CA TRP A 123 -5.39 8.68 -17.88
C TRP A 123 -5.29 9.74 -18.98
N LEU A 124 -4.16 9.82 -19.69
CA LEU A 124 -3.98 10.73 -20.83
C LEU A 124 -4.94 10.41 -22.01
N GLN A 125 -5.21 9.12 -22.25
CA GLN A 125 -6.24 8.69 -23.19
C GLN A 125 -7.63 9.19 -22.77
N PHE A 126 -8.00 9.05 -21.50
CA PHE A 126 -9.27 9.56 -20.97
C PHE A 126 -9.37 11.08 -21.09
N ALA A 127 -8.28 11.80 -20.84
CA ALA A 127 -8.19 13.24 -21.01
C ALA A 127 -8.21 13.69 -22.50
N LYS A 128 -8.27 12.74 -23.45
CA LYS A 128 -8.21 12.96 -24.91
C LYS A 128 -6.92 13.64 -25.39
N PHE A 129 -5.88 13.65 -24.55
CA PHE A 129 -4.56 14.16 -24.90
C PHE A 129 -3.85 13.19 -25.86
N ILE A 130 -3.90 11.90 -25.54
CA ILE A 130 -3.55 10.83 -26.48
C ILE A 130 -4.85 10.29 -27.08
N ARG A 131 -4.84 9.95 -28.37
CA ARG A 131 -5.99 9.40 -29.10
C ARG A 131 -5.65 8.03 -29.67
N LEU A 132 -5.70 7.03 -28.80
CA LEU A 132 -5.62 5.62 -29.16
C LEU A 132 -6.99 5.14 -29.66
N ASP A 133 -6.99 4.25 -30.64
CA ASP A 133 -8.16 3.45 -30.98
C ASP A 133 -8.56 2.51 -29.82
N LYS A 134 -9.75 1.90 -29.93
CA LYS A 134 -10.31 1.04 -28.87
C LYS A 134 -9.40 -0.12 -28.53
N ASP A 135 -8.79 -0.75 -29.53
CA ASP A 135 -7.96 -1.94 -29.35
C ASP A 135 -6.64 -1.60 -28.66
N LYS A 136 -5.99 -0.50 -29.05
CA LYS A 136 -4.77 0.00 -28.39
C LYS A 136 -5.05 0.45 -26.96
N ALA A 137 -6.16 1.14 -26.71
CA ALA A 137 -6.56 1.55 -25.36
C ALA A 137 -6.83 0.34 -24.45
N ALA A 138 -7.52 -0.68 -24.97
CA ALA A 138 -7.76 -1.93 -24.25
C ALA A 138 -6.45 -2.68 -23.97
N ARG A 139 -5.55 -2.78 -24.96
CA ARG A 139 -4.22 -3.41 -24.80
C ARG A 139 -3.38 -2.69 -23.74
N LEU A 140 -3.41 -1.36 -23.71
CA LEU A 140 -2.73 -0.58 -22.68
C LEU A 140 -3.28 -0.87 -21.28
N GLY A 141 -4.60 -0.97 -21.15
CA GLY A 141 -5.25 -1.41 -19.91
C GLY A 141 -4.83 -2.83 -19.49
N GLN A 142 -4.71 -3.76 -20.44
CA GLN A 142 -4.23 -5.11 -20.17
C GLN A 142 -2.76 -5.13 -19.72
N ILE A 143 -1.88 -4.36 -20.37
CA ILE A 143 -0.46 -4.24 -19.97
C ILE A 143 -0.36 -3.72 -18.53
N SER A 144 -1.12 -2.68 -18.22
CA SER A 144 -1.22 -2.11 -16.87
C SER A 144 -1.61 -3.18 -15.84
N ASN A 145 -2.69 -3.94 -16.09
CA ASN A 145 -3.14 -4.98 -15.16
C ASN A 145 -2.17 -6.16 -15.06
N LYS A 146 -1.56 -6.61 -16.16
CA LYS A 146 -0.54 -7.67 -16.16
C LYS A 146 0.68 -7.28 -15.34
N ALA A 147 1.19 -6.06 -15.55
CA ALA A 147 2.32 -5.54 -14.78
C ALA A 147 1.97 -5.41 -13.29
N TRP A 148 0.76 -4.97 -12.95
CA TRP A 148 0.31 -4.91 -11.56
C TRP A 148 0.25 -6.31 -10.92
N PHE A 149 -0.36 -7.28 -11.61
CA PHE A 149 -0.43 -8.67 -11.17
C PHE A 149 0.98 -9.26 -10.91
N ILE A 150 1.88 -9.15 -11.87
CA ILE A 150 3.28 -9.60 -11.74
C ILE A 150 3.95 -8.91 -10.55
N GLY A 151 3.77 -7.60 -10.40
CA GLY A 151 4.29 -6.84 -9.27
C GLY A 151 3.80 -7.37 -7.92
N LEU A 152 2.51 -7.72 -7.80
CA LEU A 152 1.94 -8.29 -6.56
C LEU A 152 2.50 -9.68 -6.26
N VAL A 153 2.64 -10.55 -7.26
CA VAL A 153 3.25 -11.87 -7.10
C VAL A 153 4.70 -11.73 -6.60
N LEU A 154 5.49 -10.88 -7.25
CA LEU A 154 6.87 -10.61 -6.85
C LEU A 154 6.95 -9.98 -5.44
N SER A 155 5.98 -9.14 -5.07
CA SER A 155 5.87 -8.55 -3.73
C SER A 155 5.61 -9.60 -2.65
N LEU A 156 4.73 -10.57 -2.91
CA LEU A 156 4.44 -11.67 -2.00
C LEU A 156 5.67 -12.54 -1.78
N ILE A 157 6.40 -12.89 -2.86
CA ILE A 157 7.64 -13.66 -2.78
C ILE A 157 8.70 -12.88 -2.00
N SER A 158 8.90 -11.60 -2.33
CA SER A 158 9.84 -10.70 -1.65
C SER A 158 9.55 -10.58 -0.16
N SER A 159 8.29 -10.35 0.21
CA SER A 159 7.87 -10.19 1.60
C SER A 159 7.97 -11.49 2.38
N GLY A 160 7.63 -12.63 1.76
CA GLY A 160 7.79 -13.97 2.35
C GLY A 160 9.26 -14.31 2.61
N ALA A 161 10.13 -14.12 1.63
CA ALA A 161 11.57 -14.34 1.77
C ALA A 161 12.19 -13.40 2.81
N SER A 162 11.79 -12.12 2.82
CA SER A 162 12.19 -11.16 3.85
C SER A 162 11.76 -11.56 5.26
N LEU A 163 10.58 -12.18 5.41
CA LEU A 163 10.09 -12.66 6.69
C LEU A 163 10.92 -13.85 7.21
N VAL A 164 11.39 -14.72 6.32
CA VAL A 164 12.32 -15.81 6.68
C VAL A 164 13.63 -15.21 7.21
N ASN A 165 14.23 -14.27 6.50
CA ASN A 165 15.45 -13.58 6.95
C ASN A 165 15.27 -12.89 8.30
N LEU A 166 14.14 -12.18 8.46
CA LEU A 166 13.82 -11.49 9.70
C LEU A 166 13.68 -12.45 10.89
N ARG A 167 13.14 -13.66 10.68
CA ARG A 167 13.08 -14.70 11.72
C ARG A 167 14.47 -15.15 12.14
N HIS A 168 15.39 -15.34 11.19
CA HIS A 168 16.78 -15.68 11.50
C HIS A 168 17.48 -14.56 12.28
N GLN A 169 17.32 -13.30 11.85
CA GLN A 169 17.86 -12.13 12.54
C GLN A 169 17.28 -11.98 13.96
N SER A 170 15.97 -12.17 14.11
CA SER A 170 15.30 -12.07 15.42
C SER A 170 15.76 -13.16 16.39
N ARG A 171 15.99 -14.39 15.90
CA ARG A 171 16.54 -15.48 16.73
C ARG A 171 17.97 -15.20 17.17
N ARG A 172 18.83 -14.72 16.26
CA ARG A 172 20.21 -14.33 16.59
C ARG A 172 20.25 -13.20 17.61
N PHE A 173 19.41 -12.18 17.41
CA PHE A 173 19.27 -11.07 18.35
C PHE A 173 18.80 -11.55 19.73
N ALA A 174 17.82 -12.46 19.80
CA ALA A 174 17.33 -13.00 21.07
C ALA A 174 18.46 -13.74 21.83
N LEU A 175 19.20 -14.61 21.15
CA LEU A 175 20.33 -15.33 21.75
C LEU A 175 21.43 -14.39 22.23
N GLN A 176 21.83 -13.41 21.41
CA GLN A 176 22.81 -12.39 21.80
C GLN A 176 22.33 -11.59 23.01
N SER A 177 21.06 -11.17 23.01
CA SER A 177 20.49 -10.41 24.11
C SER A 177 20.44 -11.20 25.43
N GLU A 178 20.29 -12.52 25.35
CA GLU A 178 20.30 -13.42 26.51
C GLU A 178 21.71 -13.62 27.05
N VAL A 179 22.69 -13.87 26.17
CA VAL A 179 24.11 -13.98 26.56
C VAL A 179 24.59 -12.70 27.25
N SER A 180 24.36 -11.53 26.64
CA SER A 180 24.76 -10.25 27.24
C SER A 180 24.05 -9.94 28.57
N ARG A 181 22.85 -10.50 28.82
CA ARG A 181 22.18 -10.37 30.13
C ARG A 181 22.80 -11.28 31.19
N ARG A 182 23.31 -12.45 30.80
CA ARG A 182 23.98 -13.38 31.70
C ARG A 182 25.40 -12.92 32.06
N GLU A 183 26.10 -12.28 31.12
CA GLU A 183 27.47 -11.78 31.32
C GLU A 183 27.54 -10.50 32.17
N GLY A 184 26.41 -9.80 32.37
CA GLY A 184 26.21 -8.90 33.50
C GLY A 184 27.19 -7.74 33.63
N GLU A 185 27.21 -6.80 32.69
CA GLU A 185 27.91 -5.54 32.89
C GLU A 185 27.10 -4.62 33.84
N LYS A 186 27.73 -4.19 34.95
CA LYS A 186 27.16 -3.21 35.89
C LYS A 186 27.89 -1.89 35.72
N GLY A 187 27.21 -0.90 35.14
CA GLY A 187 27.77 0.45 34.95
C GLY A 187 26.88 1.36 34.10
N PRO A 188 27.25 2.63 33.91
CA PRO A 188 26.55 3.56 33.00
C PRO A 188 26.40 3.00 31.58
N ASP A 189 27.42 2.28 31.10
CA ASP A 189 27.46 1.68 29.76
C ASP A 189 26.39 0.58 29.59
N SER A 190 26.06 -0.17 30.64
CA SER A 190 25.01 -1.21 30.60
C SER A 190 23.60 -0.66 30.33
N VAL A 191 23.35 0.60 30.72
CA VAL A 191 22.06 1.28 30.50
C VAL A 191 21.92 1.71 29.04
N VAL A 192 23.02 2.21 28.46
CA VAL A 192 23.10 2.57 27.03
C VAL A 192 22.89 1.31 26.18
N ASP A 193 23.57 0.22 26.51
CA ASP A 193 23.45 -1.06 25.81
C ASP A 193 22.06 -1.69 25.93
N GLU A 194 21.37 -1.52 27.07
CA GLU A 194 19.99 -1.95 27.19
C GLU A 194 19.04 -1.08 26.34
N ALA A 195 19.25 0.23 26.29
CA ALA A 195 18.46 1.13 25.46
C ALA A 195 18.64 0.81 23.96
N GLU A 196 19.86 0.54 23.52
CA GLU A 196 20.14 0.12 22.13
C GLU A 196 19.49 -1.21 21.79
N ARG A 197 19.60 -2.22 22.67
CA ARG A 197 18.91 -3.50 22.49
C ARG A 197 17.40 -3.33 22.39
N ARG A 198 16.79 -2.52 23.27
CA ARG A 198 15.35 -2.22 23.20
C ARG A 198 14.97 -1.55 21.88
N LYS A 199 15.81 -0.64 21.37
CA LYS A 199 15.62 0.02 20.07
C LYS A 199 15.69 -0.98 18.92
N GLN A 200 16.69 -1.86 18.90
CA GLN A 200 16.85 -2.91 17.89
C GLN A 200 15.66 -3.90 17.92
N GLY A 201 15.25 -4.35 19.10
CA GLY A 201 14.08 -5.23 19.27
C GLY A 201 12.78 -4.59 18.76
N ARG A 202 12.56 -3.30 19.06
CA ARG A 202 11.42 -2.54 18.52
C ARG A 202 11.49 -2.41 16.99
N ALA A 203 12.68 -2.20 16.42
CA ALA A 203 12.88 -2.11 14.98
C ALA A 203 12.53 -3.45 14.28
N LEU A 204 12.96 -4.59 14.84
CA LEU A 204 12.64 -5.92 14.32
C LEU A 204 11.12 -6.19 14.35
N LEU A 205 10.44 -5.83 15.44
CA LEU A 205 8.98 -5.96 15.55
C LEU A 205 8.25 -5.08 14.53
N ALA A 206 8.70 -3.82 14.35
CA ALA A 206 8.13 -2.90 13.38
C ALA A 206 8.33 -3.40 11.93
N GLN A 207 9.51 -3.95 11.62
CA GLN A 207 9.78 -4.56 10.32
C GLN A 207 8.88 -5.78 10.08
N ARG A 208 8.68 -6.62 11.10
CA ARG A 208 7.77 -7.78 11.02
C ARG A 208 6.34 -7.35 10.74
N GLN A 209 5.83 -6.36 11.47
CA GLN A 209 4.48 -5.83 11.27
C GLN A 209 4.32 -5.24 9.86
N THR A 210 5.34 -4.55 9.34
CA THR A 210 5.33 -4.00 7.99
C THR A 210 5.23 -5.10 6.94
N LEU A 211 6.05 -6.15 7.04
CA LEU A 211 6.03 -7.30 6.12
C LEU A 211 4.70 -8.05 6.17
N LEU A 212 4.17 -8.35 7.36
CA LEU A 212 2.89 -9.03 7.49
C LEU A 212 1.74 -8.22 6.90
N SER A 213 1.73 -6.91 7.16
CA SER A 213 0.73 -6.02 6.58
C SER A 213 0.83 -5.96 5.06
N GLN A 214 2.05 -5.99 4.49
CA GLN A 214 2.27 -6.05 3.05
C GLN A 214 1.74 -7.35 2.46
N ILE A 215 2.05 -8.50 3.08
CA ILE A 215 1.55 -9.81 2.65
C ILE A 215 0.02 -9.83 2.61
N VAL A 216 -0.65 -9.41 3.69
CA VAL A 216 -2.12 -9.36 3.75
C VAL A 216 -2.67 -8.43 2.67
N THR A 217 -2.05 -7.26 2.49
CA THR A 217 -2.48 -6.29 1.47
C THR A 217 -2.37 -6.89 0.06
N ASP A 218 -1.23 -7.48 -0.28
CA ASP A 218 -0.99 -8.02 -1.61
C ASP A 218 -1.81 -9.28 -1.89
N SER A 219 -2.06 -10.12 -0.89
CA SER A 219 -2.95 -11.28 -1.00
C SER A 219 -4.40 -10.91 -1.30
N PHE A 220 -4.84 -9.73 -0.86
CA PHE A 220 -6.18 -9.22 -1.15
C PHE A 220 -6.18 -8.47 -2.48
N ASP A 221 -5.16 -7.64 -2.72
CA ASP A 221 -5.08 -6.81 -3.92
C ASP A 221 -4.86 -7.61 -5.20
N ILE A 222 -4.23 -8.80 -5.13
CA ILE A 222 -3.94 -9.65 -6.31
C ILE A 222 -5.19 -10.04 -7.08
N TRP A 223 -6.33 -10.17 -6.39
CA TRP A 223 -7.60 -10.53 -7.02
C TRP A 223 -8.16 -9.43 -7.91
N ILE A 224 -7.75 -8.17 -7.72
CA ILE A 224 -8.23 -7.05 -8.53
C ILE A 224 -7.71 -7.14 -9.98
N PRO A 225 -6.39 -7.14 -10.25
CA PRO A 225 -5.90 -7.33 -11.60
C PRO A 225 -6.21 -8.74 -12.14
N SER A 226 -6.26 -9.79 -11.30
CA SER A 226 -6.70 -11.12 -11.74
C SER A 226 -8.10 -11.11 -12.35
N ASN A 227 -9.05 -10.44 -11.70
CA ASN A 227 -10.42 -10.33 -12.22
C ASN A 227 -10.47 -9.46 -13.49
N ASN A 228 -9.71 -8.36 -13.52
CA ASN A 228 -9.63 -7.50 -14.71
C ASN A 228 -8.99 -8.20 -15.92
N LEU A 229 -8.12 -9.19 -15.69
CA LEU A 229 -7.47 -9.99 -16.73
C LEU A 229 -8.26 -11.23 -17.13
N GLY A 230 -9.34 -11.55 -16.41
CA GLY A 230 -10.14 -12.76 -16.62
C GLY A 230 -9.50 -14.03 -16.07
N TYR A 231 -8.50 -13.94 -15.19
CA TYR A 231 -7.89 -15.10 -14.52
C TYR A 231 -8.76 -15.63 -13.37
N SER A 232 -9.62 -14.77 -12.81
CA SER A 232 -10.61 -15.14 -11.80
C SER A 232 -11.97 -14.59 -12.19
N HIS A 233 -13.03 -15.18 -11.63
CA HIS A 233 -14.43 -14.77 -11.86
C HIS A 233 -15.13 -14.39 -10.55
N LEU A 234 -14.43 -13.63 -9.70
CA LEU A 234 -15.02 -13.12 -8.48
C LEU A 234 -16.10 -12.07 -8.81
N SER A 235 -17.16 -12.04 -8.01
CA SER A 235 -18.19 -11.03 -8.17
C SER A 235 -17.63 -9.62 -7.93
N GLU A 236 -18.24 -8.62 -8.56
CA GLU A 236 -17.87 -7.21 -8.35
C GLU A 236 -17.96 -6.81 -6.87
N GLY A 237 -18.91 -7.38 -6.12
CA GLY A 237 -19.02 -7.22 -4.67
C GLY A 237 -17.83 -7.80 -3.91
N ALA A 238 -17.37 -9.00 -4.26
CA ALA A 238 -16.22 -9.62 -3.61
C ALA A 238 -14.92 -8.85 -3.88
N VAL A 239 -14.67 -8.44 -5.13
CA VAL A 239 -13.52 -7.57 -5.47
C VAL A 239 -13.64 -6.21 -4.76
N GLY A 240 -14.87 -5.69 -4.65
CA GLY A 240 -15.24 -4.54 -3.84
C GLY A 240 -14.77 -4.66 -2.39
N LEU A 241 -15.13 -5.75 -1.71
CA LEU A 241 -14.79 -6.00 -0.31
C LEU A 241 -13.28 -6.12 -0.07
N LEU A 242 -12.58 -6.88 -0.92
CA LEU A 242 -11.13 -7.04 -0.84
C LEU A 242 -10.43 -5.68 -0.98
N GLY A 243 -10.80 -4.91 -2.01
CA GLY A 243 -10.23 -3.59 -2.25
C GLY A 243 -10.60 -2.55 -1.18
N ALA A 244 -11.81 -2.60 -0.62
CA ALA A 244 -12.21 -1.73 0.48
C ALA A 244 -11.39 -2.03 1.74
N THR A 245 -11.17 -3.31 2.05
CA THR A 245 -10.38 -3.74 3.21
C THR A 245 -8.94 -3.24 3.13
N THR A 246 -8.26 -3.45 1.99
CA THR A 246 -6.87 -2.97 1.83
C THR A 246 -6.78 -1.44 1.81
N SER A 247 -7.81 -0.77 1.30
CA SER A 247 -7.90 0.70 1.32
C SER A 247 -8.06 1.25 2.73
N TYR A 248 -8.89 0.62 3.55
CA TYR A 248 -9.08 0.98 4.95
C TYR A 248 -7.78 0.79 5.74
N MET A 249 -7.11 -0.36 5.59
CA MET A 249 -5.80 -0.62 6.20
C MET A 249 -4.76 0.45 5.81
N ALA A 250 -4.72 0.82 4.53
CA ALA A 250 -3.80 1.85 4.05
C ALA A 250 -4.14 3.26 4.59
N LEU A 251 -5.42 3.61 4.65
CA LEU A 251 -5.88 4.88 5.21
C LEU A 251 -5.59 4.97 6.71
N GLN A 252 -5.76 3.89 7.46
CA GLN A 252 -5.46 3.83 8.89
C GLN A 252 -3.97 4.10 9.16
N LYS A 253 -3.06 3.60 8.31
CA LYS A 253 -1.62 3.92 8.41
C LYS A 253 -1.35 5.42 8.27
N VAL A 254 -1.98 6.08 7.29
CA VAL A 254 -1.86 7.53 7.09
C VAL A 254 -2.50 8.29 8.25
N TRP A 255 -3.67 7.86 8.69
CA TRP A 255 -4.39 8.44 9.82
C TRP A 255 -3.55 8.45 11.10
N ASN A 256 -2.98 7.31 11.48
CA ASN A 256 -2.16 7.18 12.67
C ASN A 256 -0.90 8.05 12.60
N LYS A 257 -0.27 8.15 11.42
CA LYS A 257 0.90 9.02 11.20
C LYS A 257 0.56 10.49 11.48
N HIS A 258 -0.60 10.97 11.03
CA HIS A 258 -1.01 12.36 11.23
C HIS A 258 -1.68 12.62 12.59
N GLY A 259 -2.21 11.59 13.27
CA GLY A 259 -2.73 11.71 14.62
C GLY A 259 -1.66 12.03 15.65
N ALA A 260 -0.50 11.37 15.55
CA ALA A 260 0.65 11.67 16.39
C ALA A 260 1.11 13.13 16.24
N ALA A 261 1.04 13.69 15.02
CA ALA A 261 1.45 15.07 14.74
C ALA A 261 0.46 16.13 15.26
N VAL A 262 -0.85 15.81 15.31
CA VAL A 262 -1.86 16.72 15.88
C VAL A 262 -1.76 16.73 17.40
N VAL A 263 -1.57 15.58 18.05
CA VAL A 263 -1.37 15.50 19.51
C VAL A 263 -0.09 16.23 19.93
N ALA A 264 1.00 16.09 19.17
CA ALA A 264 2.26 16.79 19.45
C ALA A 264 2.20 18.32 19.25
N LYS A 265 1.18 18.86 18.58
CA LYS A 265 0.95 20.32 18.45
C LYS A 265 0.04 20.89 19.54
N LEU A 266 -0.65 20.03 20.28
CA LEU A 266 -1.59 20.40 21.35
C LEU A 266 -1.00 20.17 22.75
N ALA A 267 0.14 19.48 22.84
CA ALA A 267 0.96 19.29 24.04
C ALA A 267 2.11 20.29 24.06
#